data_AF-A0A2I8VQE3-F1
#
_entry.id   AF-A0A2I8VQE3-F1
#
_cell.length_a   1.000
_cell.length_b   1.000
_cell.length_c   1.000
_cell.angle_alpha   90.00
_cell.angle_beta   90.00
_cell.angle_gamma   90.00
#
_symmetry.space_group_name_H-M   'P 1'
#
loop_
_entity.id
_entity.type
_entity.pdbx_description
1 polymer ?
#
loop_
_entity_poly.entity_id
_entity_poly.type
_entity_poly.pdbx_seq_one_letter_code
_entity_poly.pdbx_strand_id
1 'polypeptide(L)'
;MTYDADQFYSDETIDKFSLTTEETDFGLLTAEERTFFTSFSRYTSDYEQRTYNNMPHKIFSDTMIQPTRDLILEGETRTDQSLESRWTDQRYIHHVDTEPIGTYNHYKIESLDPDRFKEGYELGDRERPNEHQYEMHEYSEDHPETIESYFEDEI
;
A
#
# COMPACT_ATOMS: atom_id res chain seq x y z
N MET A 1 3.20 -12.40 19.58
CA MET A 1 3.58 -11.26 18.75
C MET A 1 2.39 -11.02 17.84
N THR A 2 1.61 -9.98 18.10
CA THR A 2 0.49 -9.56 17.27
C THR A 2 1.08 -8.78 16.11
N TYR A 3 1.07 -9.37 14.91
CA TYR A 3 1.72 -8.81 13.72
C TYR A 3 0.92 -7.64 13.19
N ASP A 4 1.28 -6.40 13.49
CA ASP A 4 0.60 -5.12 13.16
C ASP A 4 0.36 -4.84 11.65
N ALA A 5 0.54 -5.82 10.77
CA ALA A 5 0.38 -5.69 9.33
C ALA A 5 -0.53 -6.80 8.79
N ASP A 6 -1.74 -6.42 8.36
CA ASP A 6 -2.62 -7.28 7.55
C ASP A 6 -2.23 -7.22 6.06
N GLN A 7 -1.08 -6.61 5.76
CA GLN A 7 -0.56 -6.36 4.41
C GLN A 7 0.73 -7.15 4.21
N PHE A 8 0.75 -7.99 3.18
CA PHE A 8 1.87 -8.87 2.85
C PHE A 8 2.24 -8.68 1.39
N TYR A 9 3.50 -8.33 1.15
CA TYR A 9 4.05 -8.23 -0.19
C TYR A 9 4.18 -9.62 -0.82
N SER A 10 3.95 -9.73 -2.14
CA SER A 10 4.32 -10.94 -2.86
C SER A 10 5.83 -11.16 -2.77
N ASP A 11 6.28 -12.41 -2.88
CA ASP A 11 7.71 -12.73 -2.83
C ASP A 11 8.48 -12.04 -3.97
N GLU A 12 7.86 -11.92 -5.15
CA GLU A 12 8.39 -11.13 -6.27
C GLU A 12 8.63 -9.66 -5.88
N THR A 13 7.66 -9.05 -5.18
CA THR A 13 7.79 -7.67 -4.69
C THR A 13 8.92 -7.55 -3.68
N ILE A 14 9.07 -8.52 -2.77
CA ILE A 14 10.13 -8.53 -1.75
C ILE A 14 11.51 -8.62 -2.40
N ASP A 15 11.69 -9.49 -3.38
CA ASP A 15 12.96 -9.67 -4.09
C ASP A 15 13.41 -8.36 -4.78
N LYS A 16 12.46 -7.57 -5.29
CA LYS A 16 12.74 -6.29 -5.95
C LYS A 16 13.02 -5.14 -4.99
N PHE A 17 12.92 -5.33 -3.67
CA PHE A 17 13.35 -4.29 -2.72
C PHE A 17 14.85 -4.02 -2.77
N SER A 18 15.67 -4.90 -3.37
CA SER A 18 17.09 -4.63 -3.61
C SER A 18 17.31 -3.33 -4.40
N LEU A 19 16.37 -2.97 -5.29
CA LEU A 19 16.38 -1.75 -6.10
C LEU A 19 16.48 -0.46 -5.26
N THR A 20 16.07 -0.51 -3.99
CA THR A 20 16.19 0.63 -3.07
C THR A 20 17.63 1.01 -2.74
N THR A 21 18.56 0.07 -2.92
CA THR A 21 19.99 0.25 -2.64
C THR A 21 20.82 0.53 -3.90
N GLU A 22 20.19 0.49 -5.07
CA GLU A 22 20.84 0.69 -6.36
C GLU A 22 20.75 2.16 -6.82
N GLU A 23 21.74 2.61 -7.58
CA GLU A 23 21.69 3.87 -8.31
C GLU A 23 20.72 3.72 -9.49
N THR A 24 19.53 4.30 -9.36
CA THR A 24 18.41 4.20 -10.30
C THR A 24 17.74 5.56 -10.44
N ASP A 25 17.10 5.79 -11.59
CA ASP A 25 16.48 7.07 -11.93
C ASP A 25 15.07 7.27 -11.32
N PHE A 26 14.45 6.21 -10.80
CA PHE A 26 13.15 6.29 -10.13
C PHE A 26 13.28 6.64 -8.64
N GLY A 27 12.29 7.40 -8.13
CA GLY A 27 12.22 7.79 -6.72
C GLY A 27 11.26 6.95 -5.89
N LEU A 28 10.32 6.25 -6.52
CA LEU A 28 9.26 5.52 -5.84
C LEU A 28 9.07 4.12 -6.42
N LEU A 29 9.05 3.10 -5.56
CA LEU A 29 8.57 1.77 -5.93
C LEU A 29 7.05 1.71 -5.70
N THR A 30 6.30 1.11 -6.61
CA THR A 30 4.85 0.94 -6.49
C THR A 30 4.46 -0.53 -6.59
N ALA A 31 3.33 -0.87 -5.99
CA ALA A 31 2.74 -2.20 -6.09
C ALA A 31 1.22 -2.10 -6.16
N GLU A 32 0.56 -3.06 -6.77
CA GLU A 32 -0.90 -3.11 -6.80
C GLU A 32 -1.44 -3.74 -5.50
N GLU A 33 -2.41 -3.08 -4.87
CA GLU A 33 -3.11 -3.64 -3.69
C GLU A 33 -4.18 -4.63 -4.13
N ARG A 34 -4.16 -5.82 -3.53
CA ARG A 34 -5.26 -6.77 -3.59
C ARG A 34 -5.86 -6.92 -2.20
N THR A 35 -7.08 -6.44 -1.99
CA THR A 35 -7.75 -6.53 -0.69
C THR A 35 -8.75 -7.68 -0.64
N PHE A 36 -8.62 -8.52 0.37
CA PHE A 36 -9.45 -9.70 0.62
C PHE A 36 -10.32 -9.44 1.85
N PHE A 37 -11.64 -9.36 1.68
CA PHE A 37 -12.55 -9.10 2.80
C PHE A 37 -13.23 -10.36 3.37
N THR A 38 -13.48 -11.36 2.51
CA THR A 38 -14.33 -12.50 2.86
C THR A 38 -13.60 -13.83 2.86
N SER A 39 -12.62 -14.00 1.97
CA SER A 39 -11.87 -15.25 1.80
C SER A 39 -10.57 -14.98 1.06
N PHE A 40 -9.66 -15.95 1.07
CA PHE A 40 -8.42 -15.93 0.28
C PHE A 40 -8.67 -16.06 -1.23
N SER A 41 -9.81 -16.62 -1.63
CA SER A 41 -10.14 -16.86 -3.05
C SER A 41 -10.66 -15.64 -3.83
N ARG A 42 -10.97 -14.53 -3.15
CA ARG A 42 -11.59 -13.36 -3.80
C ARG A 42 -11.06 -12.04 -3.26
N TYR A 43 -10.72 -11.14 -4.17
CA TYR A 43 -10.14 -9.84 -3.82
C TYR A 43 -10.78 -8.70 -4.60
N THR A 44 -10.51 -7.46 -4.17
CA THR A 44 -10.75 -6.25 -4.94
C THR A 44 -9.49 -5.39 -4.98
N SER A 45 -9.28 -4.68 -6.09
CA SER A 45 -8.24 -3.64 -6.23
C SER A 45 -8.77 -2.23 -5.90
N ASP A 46 -10.06 -2.09 -5.57
CA ASP A 46 -10.74 -0.79 -5.46
C ASP A 46 -10.89 -0.26 -4.03
N TYR A 47 -10.39 -0.98 -3.02
CA TYR A 47 -10.73 -0.68 -1.62
C TYR A 47 -10.33 0.74 -1.17
N GLU A 48 -9.03 1.03 -1.19
CA GLU A 48 -8.53 2.34 -0.75
C GLU A 48 -7.98 3.18 -1.91
N GLN A 49 -7.80 2.57 -3.10
CA GLN A 49 -7.23 3.19 -4.32
C GLN A 49 -6.11 4.19 -3.98
N ARG A 50 -5.26 3.82 -3.00
CA ARG A 50 -4.28 4.76 -2.48
C ARG A 50 -3.40 5.15 -3.65
N THR A 51 -3.19 6.45 -3.81
CA THR A 51 -2.30 6.95 -4.86
C THR A 51 -0.88 6.42 -4.65
N TYR A 52 -0.52 6.01 -3.44
CA TYR A 52 0.76 5.38 -3.08
C TYR A 52 0.63 4.52 -1.82
N ASN A 53 1.36 3.41 -1.80
CA ASN A 53 1.37 2.46 -0.68
C ASN A 53 2.53 2.77 0.26
N ASN A 54 2.68 1.98 1.33
CA ASN A 54 3.82 2.05 2.27
C ASN A 54 5.15 1.55 1.66
N MET A 55 5.36 1.77 0.37
CA MET A 55 6.55 1.31 -0.34
C MET A 55 7.77 2.15 0.01
N PRO A 56 8.99 1.62 -0.17
CA PRO A 56 10.20 2.42 -0.03
C PRO A 56 10.27 3.57 -1.05
N HIS A 57 10.77 4.72 -0.59
CA HIS A 57 10.99 5.92 -1.41
C HIS A 57 12.46 6.33 -1.30
N LYS A 58 13.03 6.87 -2.38
CA LYS A 58 14.31 7.58 -2.34
C LYS A 58 14.09 8.99 -1.79
N ILE A 59 14.36 9.20 -0.52
CA ILE A 59 14.10 10.50 0.11
C ILE A 59 15.12 11.53 -0.39
N PHE A 60 14.65 12.55 -1.12
CA PHE A 60 15.48 13.67 -1.54
C PHE A 60 15.70 14.66 -0.39
N SER A 61 16.78 15.43 -0.44
CA SER A 61 17.17 16.35 0.64
C SER A 61 16.15 17.46 0.93
N ASP A 62 15.28 17.74 -0.03
CA ASP A 62 14.21 18.73 0.02
C ASP A 62 12.83 18.12 0.29
N THR A 63 12.78 16.87 0.78
CA THR A 63 11.53 16.17 1.12
C THR A 63 11.13 16.41 2.57
N MET A 64 9.85 16.74 2.82
CA MET A 64 9.23 16.77 4.14
C MET A 64 8.24 15.61 4.31
N ILE A 65 8.30 14.95 5.48
CA ILE A 65 7.31 13.95 5.90
C ILE A 65 6.22 14.65 6.70
N GLN A 66 4.98 14.62 6.21
CA GLN A 66 3.83 15.14 6.92
C GLN A 66 3.38 14.17 8.04
N PRO A 67 2.70 14.66 9.10
CA PRO A 67 2.14 13.81 10.14
C PRO A 67 1.16 12.73 9.64
N THR A 68 0.55 12.94 8.46
CA THR A 68 -0.33 11.98 7.79
C THR A 68 0.42 10.88 7.03
N ARG A 69 1.76 10.85 7.10
CA ARG A 69 2.66 9.98 6.34
C ARG A 69 2.78 10.31 4.85
N ASP A 70 2.20 11.43 4.41
CA ASP A 70 2.43 11.98 3.07
C ASP A 70 3.87 12.53 2.96
N LEU A 71 4.50 12.31 1.81
CA LEU A 71 5.78 12.94 1.45
C LEU A 71 5.50 14.10 0.50
N ILE A 72 6.02 15.27 0.84
CA ILE A 72 5.97 16.47 0.00
C ILE A 72 7.37 16.97 -0.31
N LEU A 73 7.54 17.63 -1.45
CA LEU A 73 8.78 18.32 -1.81
C LEU A 73 8.64 19.81 -1.51
N GLU A 74 9.57 20.35 -0.72
CA GLU A 74 9.57 21.75 -0.27
C GLU A 74 10.57 22.64 -1.05
N GLY A 75 11.39 22.06 -1.93
CA GLY A 75 12.48 22.75 -2.64
C GLY A 75 12.09 23.49 -3.93
N GLU A 76 13.02 24.29 -4.46
CA GLU A 76 12.93 24.95 -5.79
C GLU A 76 13.10 23.97 -6.97
N THR A 77 13.05 22.67 -6.70
CA THR A 77 13.76 21.65 -7.48
C THR A 77 13.06 21.26 -8.77
N ARG A 78 11.80 21.66 -9.03
CA ARG A 78 11.15 21.45 -10.34
C ARG A 78 10.21 22.57 -10.77
N THR A 79 10.26 22.82 -12.08
CA THR A 79 9.76 23.96 -12.83
C THR A 79 8.28 23.81 -13.22
N ASP A 80 7.32 24.35 -12.46
CA ASP A 80 6.15 24.99 -13.09
C ASP A 80 5.37 25.92 -12.14
N GLN A 81 4.74 26.92 -12.73
CA GLN A 81 4.25 28.15 -12.13
C GLN A 81 2.70 28.18 -12.09
N SER A 82 2.07 27.95 -10.93
CA SER A 82 0.81 28.64 -10.59
C SER A 82 0.50 28.58 -9.08
N LEU A 83 -0.27 29.54 -8.57
CA LEU A 83 -0.66 29.64 -7.15
C LEU A 83 -1.77 28.66 -6.74
N GLU A 84 -2.52 28.10 -7.70
CA GLU A 84 -3.65 27.18 -7.42
C GLU A 84 -3.22 25.72 -7.22
N SER A 85 -2.00 25.34 -7.63
CA SER A 85 -1.56 23.94 -7.63
C SER A 85 -0.71 23.52 -6.43
N ARG A 86 -0.37 24.46 -5.54
CA ARG A 86 0.65 24.33 -4.48
C ARG A 86 0.51 23.18 -3.48
N TRP A 87 -0.67 22.58 -3.29
CA TRP A 87 -0.84 21.48 -2.32
C TRP A 87 -0.82 20.11 -2.97
N THR A 88 -1.42 19.98 -4.16
CA THR A 88 -1.43 18.74 -4.94
C THR A 88 -0.10 18.58 -5.66
N ASP A 89 0.41 19.63 -6.30
CA ASP A 89 1.68 19.66 -7.02
C ASP A 89 2.90 19.72 -6.09
N GLN A 90 2.76 19.50 -4.78
CA GLN A 90 3.90 19.27 -3.90
C GLN A 90 4.04 17.81 -3.48
N ARG A 91 3.06 16.96 -3.80
CA ARG A 91 3.14 15.54 -3.47
C ARG A 91 4.29 14.90 -4.21
N TYR A 92 5.14 14.22 -3.45
CA TYR A 92 6.36 13.57 -3.92
C TYR A 92 6.14 12.73 -5.19
N ILE A 93 5.05 11.95 -5.25
CA ILE A 93 4.70 11.07 -6.39
C ILE A 93 4.56 11.80 -7.74
N HIS A 94 4.19 13.08 -7.76
CA HIS A 94 4.03 13.81 -9.03
C HIS A 94 5.37 14.31 -9.59
N HIS A 95 6.45 14.19 -8.81
CA HIS A 95 7.76 14.74 -9.16
C HIS A 95 8.83 13.69 -9.33
N VAL A 96 8.52 12.43 -9.11
CA VAL A 96 9.48 11.33 -9.17
C VAL A 96 8.98 10.27 -10.12
N ASP A 97 9.91 9.66 -10.85
CA ASP A 97 9.57 8.50 -11.64
C ASP A 97 9.27 7.32 -10.71
N THR A 98 8.27 6.52 -11.09
CA THR A 98 7.76 5.39 -10.33
C THR A 98 8.07 4.07 -11.02
N GLU A 99 8.47 3.05 -10.28
CA GLU A 99 8.72 1.70 -10.81
C GLU A 99 7.72 0.70 -10.21
N PRO A 100 6.87 0.04 -11.03
CA PRO A 100 5.96 -0.99 -10.55
C PRO A 100 6.70 -2.30 -10.29
N ILE A 101 6.73 -2.75 -9.04
CA ILE A 101 7.50 -3.93 -8.63
C ILE A 101 6.66 -5.17 -8.35
N GLY A 102 5.33 -5.08 -8.30
CA GLY A 102 4.47 -6.25 -8.18
C GLY A 102 3.19 -5.94 -7.44
N THR A 103 2.77 -6.86 -6.58
CA THR A 103 1.52 -6.78 -5.82
C THR A 103 1.76 -6.92 -4.31
N TYR A 104 0.76 -6.54 -3.53
CA TYR A 104 0.65 -6.88 -2.12
C TYR A 104 -0.79 -7.21 -1.76
N ASN A 105 -0.93 -8.18 -0.88
CA ASN A 105 -2.20 -8.71 -0.45
C ASN A 105 -2.56 -8.16 0.93
N HIS A 106 -3.75 -7.61 1.05
CA HIS A 106 -4.29 -6.98 2.26
C HIS A 106 -5.49 -7.79 2.77
N TYR A 107 -5.32 -8.49 3.88
CA TYR A 107 -6.31 -9.44 4.40
C TYR A 107 -7.16 -8.80 5.49
N LYS A 108 -8.38 -8.41 5.13
CA LYS A 108 -9.39 -7.85 6.02
C LYS A 108 -10.51 -8.84 6.29
N ILE A 109 -10.14 -10.07 6.66
CA ILE A 109 -11.08 -11.17 6.85
C ILE A 109 -11.44 -11.27 8.34
N GLU A 110 -12.64 -10.80 8.71
CA GLU A 110 -13.10 -10.74 10.12
C GLU A 110 -13.05 -12.12 10.81
N SER A 111 -13.29 -13.21 10.09
CA SER A 111 -13.31 -14.56 10.67
C SER A 111 -11.94 -15.06 11.13
N LEU A 112 -10.83 -14.50 10.63
CA LEU A 112 -9.47 -14.94 11.00
C LEU A 112 -9.06 -14.40 12.38
N ASP A 113 -9.39 -13.15 12.68
CA ASP A 113 -9.12 -12.52 13.97
C ASP A 113 -10.19 -11.44 14.28
N PRO A 114 -11.37 -11.85 14.81
CA PRO A 114 -12.50 -10.95 15.01
C PRO A 114 -12.21 -9.81 15.98
N ASP A 115 -11.44 -10.09 17.04
CA ASP A 115 -11.12 -9.12 18.08
C ASP A 115 -10.23 -8.02 17.51
N ARG A 116 -9.16 -8.40 16.80
CA ARG A 116 -8.27 -7.44 16.15
C ARG A 116 -8.94 -6.70 15.00
N PHE A 117 -9.74 -7.40 14.19
CA PHE A 117 -10.50 -6.77 13.12
C PHE A 117 -11.36 -5.64 13.69
N LYS A 118 -12.05 -5.90 14.81
CA LYS A 118 -12.84 -4.90 15.53
C LYS A 118 -11.98 -3.75 16.05
N GLU A 119 -10.87 -4.03 16.74
CA GLU A 119 -9.96 -3.00 17.28
C GLU A 119 -9.46 -2.04 16.18
N GLY A 120 -9.19 -2.55 14.97
CA GLY A 120 -8.73 -1.76 13.83
C GLY A 120 -9.68 -0.64 13.40
N TYR A 121 -10.97 -0.76 13.74
CA TYR A 121 -12.03 0.21 13.44
C TYR A 121 -12.56 0.95 14.68
N GLU A 122 -12.08 0.62 15.89
CA GLU A 122 -12.42 1.35 17.12
C GLU A 122 -11.49 2.56 17.36
N LEU A 123 -10.41 2.66 16.59
CA LEU A 123 -9.43 3.75 16.68
C LEU A 123 -9.79 4.93 15.76
N GLY A 124 -10.15 6.06 16.37
CA GLY A 124 -10.50 7.30 15.66
C GLY A 124 -11.88 7.25 15.01
N ASP A 125 -12.05 7.96 13.90
CA ASP A 125 -13.30 7.99 13.11
C ASP A 125 -13.29 6.96 11.96
N ARG A 126 -12.67 5.79 12.18
CA ARG A 126 -12.58 4.74 11.15
C ARG A 126 -13.90 4.00 11.04
N GLU A 127 -14.39 3.84 9.82
CA GLU A 127 -15.57 3.02 9.53
C GLU A 127 -15.17 1.69 8.89
N ARG A 128 -15.96 0.65 9.17
CA ARG A 128 -15.82 -0.65 8.50
C ARG A 128 -16.10 -0.49 7.00
N PRO A 129 -15.34 -1.18 6.13
CA PRO A 129 -15.59 -1.17 4.69
C PRO A 129 -16.98 -1.72 4.37
N ASN A 130 -17.70 -1.07 3.46
CA ASN A 130 -18.91 -1.65 2.88
C ASN A 130 -18.52 -2.50 1.67
N GLU A 131 -18.17 -3.76 1.91
CA GLU A 131 -17.60 -4.68 0.91
C GLU A 131 -18.45 -4.81 -0.36
N HIS A 132 -19.77 -4.67 -0.24
CA HIS A 132 -20.72 -4.77 -1.35
C HIS A 132 -20.60 -3.65 -2.39
N GLN A 133 -19.85 -2.59 -2.10
CA GLN A 133 -19.61 -1.50 -3.04
C GLN A 133 -18.48 -1.79 -4.04
N TYR A 134 -17.68 -2.82 -3.80
CA TYR A 134 -16.51 -3.14 -4.61
C TYR A 134 -16.79 -4.27 -5.60
N GLU A 135 -16.15 -4.19 -6.77
CA GLU A 135 -16.08 -5.33 -7.68
C GLU A 135 -15.06 -6.34 -7.14
N MET A 136 -15.49 -7.60 -7.03
CA MET A 136 -14.70 -8.69 -6.47
C MET A 136 -14.28 -9.66 -7.57
N HIS A 137 -12.98 -9.87 -7.70
CA HIS A 137 -12.34 -10.77 -8.65
C HIS A 137 -11.99 -12.11 -8.00
N GLU A 138 -11.94 -13.18 -8.80
CA GLU A 138 -11.40 -14.47 -8.36
C GLU A 138 -9.87 -14.41 -8.31
N TYR A 139 -9.29 -14.95 -7.24
CA TYR A 139 -7.85 -15.07 -7.05
C TYR A 139 -7.39 -16.47 -7.47
N SER A 140 -6.36 -16.55 -8.29
CA SER A 140 -5.82 -17.84 -8.80
C SER A 140 -4.29 -17.91 -8.76
N GLU A 141 -3.66 -16.90 -8.16
CA GLU A 141 -2.22 -16.85 -7.94
C GLU A 141 -1.90 -17.40 -6.55
N ASP A 142 -0.61 -17.57 -6.26
CA ASP A 142 -0.16 -18.02 -4.94
C ASP A 142 -0.30 -16.88 -3.90
N HIS A 143 -0.55 -17.24 -2.65
CA HIS A 143 -0.47 -16.27 -1.55
C HIS A 143 0.99 -16.15 -1.10
N PRO A 144 1.41 -15.01 -0.51
CA PRO A 144 2.75 -14.89 0.04
C PRO A 144 3.05 -16.02 1.03
N GLU A 145 4.22 -16.65 0.96
CA GLU A 145 4.58 -17.82 1.78
C GLU A 145 4.32 -17.61 3.28
N THR A 146 4.52 -16.38 3.76
CA THR A 146 4.24 -16.00 5.15
C THR A 146 2.79 -16.27 5.52
N ILE A 147 1.84 -15.90 4.65
CA ILE A 147 0.41 -16.08 4.89
C ILE A 147 0.03 -17.56 4.85
N GLU A 148 0.60 -18.31 3.91
CA GLU A 148 0.43 -19.76 3.83
C GLU A 148 0.82 -20.42 5.15
N SER A 149 1.98 -20.06 5.73
CA SER A 149 2.43 -20.65 6.99
C SER A 149 1.52 -20.39 8.21
N TYR A 150 0.71 -19.33 8.18
CA TYR A 150 -0.19 -18.98 9.30
C TYR A 150 -1.61 -19.49 9.13
N PHE A 151 -2.03 -19.71 7.88
CA PHE A 151 -3.43 -20.01 7.54
C PHE A 151 -3.55 -21.23 6.60
N GLU A 152 -2.62 -22.20 6.69
CA GLU A 152 -2.57 -23.39 5.81
C GLU A 152 -3.93 -24.10 5.62
N ASP A 153 -4.77 -24.16 6.65
CA ASP A 153 -6.08 -24.85 6.60
C ASP A 153 -7.20 -24.00 5.96
N GLU A 154 -6.97 -22.71 5.70
CA GLU A 154 -7.97 -21.73 5.22
C GLU A 154 -7.70 -21.21 3.80
N ILE A 155 -6.52 -21.51 3.23
CA ILE A 155 -6.07 -21.09 1.89
C ILE A 155 -6.31 -22.20 0.86
#